data_AF-A0A9D8EJC2-F1
#
_entry.id   AF-A0A9D8EJC2-F1
#
_cell.length_a   1.000
_cell.length_b   1.000
_cell.length_c   1.000
_cell.angle_alpha   90.00
_cell.angle_beta   90.00
_cell.angle_gamma   90.00
#
_symmetry.space_group_name_H-M   'P 1'
#
loop_
_entity.id
_entity.type
_entity.pdbx_description
1 polymer ?
#
loop_
_entity_poly.entity_id
_entity_poly.type
_entity_poly.pdbx_seq_one_letter_code
_entity_poly.pdbx_strand_id
1 'polypeptide(L)'
;YDTAGTLVVSSSPDFSGSGIKISESSGVVIDGASTVTYGDTIVYKVDVSNTGDMDAENIDVRISSLENLVLDPEENGDFVLSADSAVLKIDNLDAGQKESFYLAAHIDTGAENNSVINPELKISFWGSVASFKAPESIIKLYPSFVSSSVSIAARGGGGLYSGDVVDVNVSVKNTGDIEAENVIVKLVISNLFMLEQGQTSWEIAKLEKGQSASFQASLKIIEGIVKDTNAGVTLRVSSEGISEAEVGKSSVLVSGERPFTRGVIPIVALHGIEPDPHGNYEISTAAFDYLCGTLKAMGYKTITFADLLAYLDSGKRLPEKPVILTSDDGYYSIYAYAFPILQNYGYKMTVFLSTGYIGNSNEDRHLNEFDIGKSGIPVRPMLIWPEVAAMARYGIEFQSHSVTHSQIGDLSSDEVYFELAQSKADIESHLKRPCVFISWPFDNFSNSVIPLLPQVGYRGAIRYKGGVEDVRSMNIYAIKRVQIFSYTSTSSYAALMGLF
;
A
#
# COMPACT_ATOMS: atom_id res chain seq x y z
N TYR A 1 2.69 -42.94 73.01
CA TYR A 1 2.23 -43.66 74.21
C TYR A 1 0.89 -43.08 74.62
N ASP A 2 -0.11 -43.90 74.91
CA ASP A 2 -1.40 -43.40 75.43
C ASP A 2 -1.31 -43.01 76.92
N THR A 3 -2.42 -42.54 77.50
CA THR A 3 -2.50 -42.12 78.91
C THR A 3 -2.24 -43.26 79.91
N ALA A 4 -2.19 -44.51 79.44
CA ALA A 4 -1.83 -45.69 80.24
C ALA A 4 -0.35 -46.11 80.08
N GLY A 5 0.44 -45.41 79.27
CA GLY A 5 1.84 -45.76 79.04
C GLY A 5 2.05 -46.91 78.05
N THR A 6 1.09 -47.16 77.15
CA THR A 6 1.19 -48.15 76.05
C THR A 6 1.74 -47.51 74.78
N LEU A 7 2.74 -48.11 74.12
CA LEU A 7 3.26 -47.59 72.85
C LEU A 7 2.19 -47.79 71.76
N VAL A 8 1.60 -46.70 71.30
CA VAL A 8 0.69 -46.72 70.14
C VAL A 8 1.55 -46.48 68.90
N VAL A 9 1.66 -47.51 68.06
CA VAL A 9 2.20 -47.39 66.71
C VAL A 9 1.01 -47.18 65.79
N SER A 10 0.94 -46.03 65.12
CA SER A 10 -0.07 -45.72 64.12
C SER A 10 0.60 -45.59 62.77
N SER A 11 0.18 -46.41 61.81
CA SER A 11 0.55 -46.27 60.40
C SER A 11 -0.43 -45.33 59.71
N SER A 12 0.06 -44.60 58.71
CA SER A 12 -0.73 -43.60 57.98
C SER A 12 -0.11 -43.33 56.62
N PRO A 13 -0.92 -43.07 55.58
CA PRO A 13 -0.41 -42.48 54.35
C PRO A 13 0.33 -41.16 54.61
N ASP A 14 1.38 -40.90 53.83
CA ASP A 14 2.10 -39.64 53.86
C ASP A 14 2.31 -39.14 52.43
N PHE A 15 1.78 -37.96 52.12
CA PHE A 15 1.89 -37.36 50.80
C PHE A 15 2.97 -36.28 50.72
N SER A 16 3.84 -36.15 51.73
CA SER A 16 4.90 -35.12 51.76
C SER A 16 5.87 -35.18 50.57
N GLY A 17 6.01 -36.34 49.91
CA GLY A 17 6.78 -36.52 48.68
C GLY A 17 6.07 -36.08 47.38
N SER A 18 4.82 -35.60 47.47
CA SER A 18 4.03 -35.12 46.34
C SER A 18 4.39 -33.69 45.94
N GLY A 19 3.91 -33.23 44.80
CA GLY A 19 4.10 -31.84 44.38
C GLY A 19 3.56 -31.53 43.00
N ILE A 20 3.57 -30.24 42.67
CA ILE A 20 3.20 -29.72 41.35
C ILE A 20 4.36 -28.86 40.83
N LYS A 21 4.78 -29.11 39.60
CA LYS A 21 5.91 -28.42 38.95
C LYS A 21 5.57 -28.07 37.52
N ILE A 22 6.30 -27.11 36.94
CA ILE A 22 6.18 -26.79 35.52
C ILE A 22 7.04 -27.76 34.70
N SER A 23 6.55 -28.17 33.54
CA SER A 23 7.21 -29.05 32.58
C SER A 23 7.16 -28.44 31.18
N GLU A 24 8.18 -28.67 30.38
CA GLU A 24 8.09 -28.53 28.92
C GLU A 24 7.21 -29.62 28.31
N SER A 25 6.74 -29.42 27.07
CA SER A 25 6.05 -30.43 26.27
C SER A 25 6.91 -31.68 25.98
N SER A 26 8.24 -31.56 26.13
CA SER A 26 9.23 -32.64 26.07
C SER A 26 9.28 -33.51 27.35
N GLY A 27 8.59 -33.11 28.42
CA GLY A 27 8.59 -33.77 29.73
C GLY A 27 9.71 -33.32 30.68
N VAL A 28 10.52 -32.33 30.29
CA VAL A 28 11.60 -31.76 31.11
C VAL A 28 11.01 -30.83 32.16
N VAL A 29 11.31 -31.08 33.44
CA VAL A 29 10.84 -30.26 34.56
C VAL A 29 11.63 -28.95 34.64
N ILE A 30 10.92 -27.83 34.70
CA ILE A 30 11.48 -26.49 34.91
C ILE A 30 11.33 -26.15 36.40
N ASP A 31 12.46 -26.13 37.11
CA ASP A 31 12.49 -25.69 38.51
C ASP A 31 12.65 -24.16 38.57
N GLY A 32 11.57 -23.44 38.90
CA GLY A 32 11.61 -22.00 39.17
C GLY A 32 10.45 -21.20 38.58
N ALA A 33 10.43 -19.90 38.90
CA ALA A 33 9.43 -19.00 38.35
C ALA A 33 9.67 -18.73 36.86
N SER A 34 8.59 -18.62 36.08
CA SER A 34 8.66 -18.42 34.62
C SER A 34 7.98 -17.12 34.20
N THR A 35 8.35 -16.61 33.02
CA THR A 35 7.65 -15.49 32.36
C THR A 35 6.94 -16.04 31.14
N VAL A 36 5.66 -15.71 30.99
CA VAL A 36 4.78 -16.23 29.93
C VAL A 36 4.04 -15.08 29.24
N THR A 37 3.66 -15.30 27.98
CA THR A 37 2.95 -14.35 27.11
C THR A 37 1.67 -14.99 26.56
N TYR A 38 0.83 -14.24 25.85
CA TYR A 38 -0.33 -14.84 25.20
C TYR A 38 0.08 -15.85 24.12
N GLY A 39 -0.59 -17.01 24.13
CA GLY A 39 -0.28 -18.11 23.22
C GLY A 39 0.71 -19.13 23.78
N ASP A 40 1.36 -18.84 24.91
CA ASP A 40 2.15 -19.85 25.63
C ASP A 40 1.24 -20.90 26.27
N THR A 41 1.74 -22.13 26.31
CA THR A 41 1.09 -23.25 27.01
C THR A 41 1.97 -23.67 28.17
N ILE A 42 1.42 -23.68 29.37
CA ILE A 42 2.08 -24.17 30.58
C ILE A 42 1.59 -25.60 30.82
N VAL A 43 2.53 -26.54 30.94
CA VAL A 43 2.21 -27.91 31.36
C VAL A 43 2.64 -28.10 32.81
N TYR A 44 1.72 -28.45 33.69
CA TYR A 44 2.00 -28.78 35.08
C TYR A 44 2.13 -30.29 35.24
N LYS A 45 3.29 -30.74 35.71
CA LYS A 45 3.48 -32.11 36.17
C LYS A 45 3.06 -32.22 37.63
N VAL A 46 2.13 -33.13 37.90
CA VAL A 46 1.52 -33.39 39.20
C VAL A 46 1.97 -34.74 39.68
N ASP A 47 2.83 -34.77 40.70
CA ASP A 47 3.34 -35.98 41.31
C ASP A 47 2.57 -36.27 42.59
N VAL A 48 1.93 -37.44 42.67
CA VAL A 48 1.22 -37.94 43.85
C VAL A 48 1.99 -39.14 44.38
N SER A 49 2.65 -38.98 45.52
CA SER A 49 3.54 -40.01 46.11
C SER A 49 3.13 -40.32 47.53
N ASN A 50 2.84 -41.58 47.83
CA ASN A 50 2.59 -42.06 49.18
C ASN A 50 3.90 -42.56 49.79
N THR A 51 4.58 -41.71 50.56
CA THR A 51 5.82 -42.03 51.30
C THR A 51 5.56 -42.67 52.66
N GLY A 52 4.29 -42.89 53.01
CA GLY A 52 3.87 -43.52 54.26
C GLY A 52 4.09 -45.03 54.29
N ASP A 53 3.68 -45.64 55.40
CA ASP A 53 3.80 -47.08 55.66
C ASP A 53 2.45 -47.82 55.54
N MET A 54 1.44 -47.17 54.95
CA MET A 54 0.08 -47.67 54.75
C MET A 54 -0.46 -47.21 53.40
N ASP A 55 -1.22 -48.10 52.75
CA ASP A 55 -1.90 -47.81 51.48
C ASP A 55 -2.97 -46.72 51.67
N ALA A 56 -3.18 -45.90 50.64
CA ALA A 56 -4.15 -44.82 50.66
C ALA A 56 -5.29 -45.11 49.68
N GLU A 57 -6.53 -45.12 50.17
CA GLU A 57 -7.72 -45.32 49.35
C GLU A 57 -8.57 -44.05 49.25
N ASN A 58 -9.29 -43.89 48.13
CA ASN A 58 -10.21 -42.77 47.84
C ASN A 58 -9.53 -41.40 47.93
N ILE A 59 -8.46 -41.22 47.16
CA ILE A 59 -7.66 -39.99 47.15
C ILE A 59 -8.28 -39.01 46.15
N ASP A 60 -8.64 -37.82 46.64
CA ASP A 60 -9.07 -36.71 45.78
C ASP A 60 -7.90 -35.76 45.54
N VAL A 61 -7.49 -35.63 44.28
CA VAL A 61 -6.42 -34.73 43.84
C VAL A 61 -7.07 -33.54 43.14
N ARG A 62 -6.90 -32.35 43.71
CA ARG A 62 -7.51 -31.12 43.21
C ARG A 62 -6.44 -30.06 42.95
N ILE A 63 -6.49 -29.48 41.77
CA ILE A 63 -5.69 -28.30 41.41
C ILE A 63 -6.64 -27.12 41.34
N SER A 64 -6.33 -26.04 42.06
CA SER A 64 -7.12 -24.80 42.12
C SER A 64 -6.24 -23.57 41.85
N SER A 65 -6.81 -22.37 41.94
CA SER A 65 -6.12 -21.10 41.64
C SER A 65 -5.65 -21.02 40.19
N LEU A 66 -6.54 -21.41 39.28
CA LEU A 66 -6.33 -21.43 37.82
C LEU A 66 -6.78 -20.13 37.14
N GLU A 67 -6.79 -19.01 37.86
CA GLU A 67 -7.08 -17.71 37.27
C GLU A 67 -6.06 -17.38 36.17
N ASN A 68 -6.52 -16.76 35.08
CA ASN A 68 -5.71 -16.45 33.89
C ASN A 68 -5.24 -17.68 33.08
N LEU A 69 -5.78 -18.86 33.37
CA LEU A 69 -5.53 -20.09 32.63
C LEU A 69 -6.79 -20.61 31.97
N VAL A 70 -6.66 -21.09 30.74
CA VAL A 70 -7.69 -21.80 29.99
C VAL A 70 -7.24 -23.25 29.82
N LEU A 71 -8.07 -24.18 30.28
CA LEU A 71 -7.80 -25.62 30.18
C LEU A 71 -8.59 -26.22 29.02
N ASP A 72 -7.92 -26.98 28.16
CA ASP A 72 -8.57 -27.75 27.09
C ASP A 72 -8.96 -29.15 27.60
N PRO A 73 -10.25 -29.53 27.57
CA PRO A 73 -10.69 -30.88 27.92
C PRO A 73 -10.03 -31.99 27.08
N GLU A 74 -9.69 -31.73 25.81
CA GLU A 74 -9.08 -32.74 24.93
C GLU A 74 -7.62 -33.05 25.33
N GLU A 75 -6.90 -32.06 25.87
CA GLU A 75 -5.52 -32.22 26.33
C GLU A 75 -5.41 -32.76 27.77
N ASN A 76 -6.49 -32.73 28.54
CA ASN A 76 -6.50 -32.99 29.98
C ASN A 76 -7.45 -34.14 30.40
N GLY A 77 -7.51 -35.22 29.59
CA GLY A 77 -8.50 -36.29 29.74
C GLY A 77 -8.50 -37.05 31.07
N ASP A 78 -7.42 -36.99 31.85
CA ASP A 78 -7.34 -37.59 33.20
C ASP A 78 -8.08 -36.77 34.28
N PHE A 79 -8.41 -35.51 33.98
CA PHE A 79 -9.02 -34.59 34.92
C PHE A 79 -10.49 -34.29 34.57
N VAL A 80 -11.32 -34.24 35.60
CA VAL A 80 -12.63 -33.60 35.54
C VAL A 80 -12.44 -32.10 35.76
N LEU A 81 -12.71 -31.32 34.71
CA LEU A 81 -12.48 -29.87 34.69
C LEU A 81 -13.72 -29.08 35.16
N SER A 82 -13.50 -28.05 35.97
CA SER A 82 -14.45 -26.98 36.28
C SER A 82 -13.85 -25.62 35.89
N ALA A 83 -14.65 -24.55 36.04
CA ALA A 83 -14.20 -23.19 35.72
C ALA A 83 -12.95 -22.73 36.53
N ASP A 84 -12.73 -23.30 37.71
CA ASP A 84 -11.74 -22.86 38.69
C ASP A 84 -10.85 -23.98 39.24
N SER A 85 -11.06 -25.23 38.80
CA SER A 85 -10.29 -26.36 39.27
C SER A 85 -10.23 -27.54 38.30
N ALA A 86 -9.19 -28.35 38.43
CA ALA A 86 -9.06 -29.65 37.78
C ALA A 86 -8.99 -30.72 38.87
N VAL A 87 -9.84 -31.75 38.78
CA VAL A 87 -9.95 -32.80 39.80
C VAL A 87 -9.74 -34.17 39.18
N LEU A 88 -8.89 -35.00 39.78
CA LEU A 88 -8.79 -36.42 39.47
C LEU A 88 -8.93 -37.25 40.74
N LYS A 89 -9.34 -38.51 40.58
CA LYS A 89 -9.50 -39.48 41.67
C LYS A 89 -8.54 -40.63 41.49
N ILE A 90 -7.90 -41.03 42.58
CA ILE A 90 -7.07 -42.23 42.64
C ILE A 90 -7.73 -43.17 43.65
N ASP A 91 -8.19 -44.33 43.18
CA ASP A 91 -8.94 -45.28 44.00
C ASP A 91 -8.06 -45.88 45.10
N ASN A 92 -6.82 -46.24 44.77
CA ASN A 92 -5.83 -46.78 45.70
C ASN A 92 -4.40 -46.41 45.27
N LEU A 93 -3.54 -46.08 46.25
CA LEU A 93 -2.11 -45.87 46.05
C LEU A 93 -1.31 -46.54 47.18
N ASP A 94 -0.57 -47.60 46.83
CA ASP A 94 0.13 -48.41 47.83
C ASP A 94 1.26 -47.65 48.52
N ALA A 95 1.64 -48.09 49.72
CA ALA A 95 2.78 -47.55 50.43
C ALA A 95 4.06 -47.60 49.57
N GLY A 96 4.71 -46.45 49.39
CA GLY A 96 5.92 -46.27 48.58
C GLY A 96 5.68 -46.05 47.08
N GLN A 97 4.42 -46.03 46.60
CA GLN A 97 4.12 -45.78 45.19
C GLN A 97 4.01 -44.29 44.86
N LYS A 98 4.17 -44.01 43.56
CA LYS A 98 4.07 -42.69 42.95
C LYS A 98 3.35 -42.78 41.61
N GLU A 99 2.42 -41.86 41.40
CA GLU A 99 1.79 -41.60 40.10
C GLU A 99 2.06 -40.16 39.65
N SER A 100 2.09 -39.95 38.34
CA SER A 100 2.36 -38.65 37.72
C SER A 100 1.30 -38.33 36.67
N PHE A 101 0.74 -37.12 36.74
CA PHE A 101 -0.25 -36.60 35.81
C PHE A 101 0.20 -35.28 35.21
N TYR A 102 -0.39 -34.88 34.09
CA TYR A 102 -0.03 -33.67 33.37
C TYR A 102 -1.28 -32.81 33.11
N LEU A 103 -1.23 -31.55 33.53
CA LEU A 103 -2.28 -30.56 33.29
C LEU A 103 -1.74 -29.48 32.35
N ALA A 104 -2.21 -29.46 31.10
CA ALA A 104 -1.88 -28.43 30.11
C ALA A 104 -2.87 -27.26 30.20
N ALA A 105 -2.34 -26.04 30.19
CA ALA A 105 -3.12 -24.80 30.30
C ALA A 105 -2.57 -23.71 29.38
N HIS A 106 -3.44 -22.99 28.68
CA HIS A 106 -3.08 -21.79 27.91
C HIS A 106 -3.29 -20.52 28.73
N ILE A 107 -2.54 -19.47 28.44
CA ILE A 107 -2.77 -18.15 29.04
C ILE A 107 -4.07 -17.54 28.50
N ASP A 108 -4.97 -17.13 29.39
CA ASP A 108 -6.20 -16.42 29.02
C ASP A 108 -5.85 -15.08 28.35
N THR A 109 -6.40 -14.83 27.16
CA THR A 109 -6.24 -13.58 26.41
C THR A 109 -6.87 -12.35 27.07
N GLY A 110 -7.66 -12.55 28.14
CA GLY A 110 -8.16 -11.50 29.02
C GLY A 110 -7.26 -11.18 30.22
N ALA A 111 -6.16 -11.90 30.43
CA ALA A 111 -5.32 -11.75 31.61
C ALA A 111 -4.52 -10.44 31.63
N GLU A 112 -4.46 -9.76 32.77
CA GLU A 112 -3.74 -8.49 32.85
C GLU A 112 -2.20 -8.68 32.88
N ASN A 113 -1.47 -7.71 32.32
CA ASN A 113 -0.01 -7.70 32.36
C ASN A 113 0.50 -7.68 33.81
N ASN A 114 1.52 -8.49 34.11
CA ASN A 114 2.07 -8.77 35.44
C ASN A 114 1.20 -9.61 36.38
N SER A 115 0.10 -10.18 35.89
CA SER A 115 -0.66 -11.19 36.66
C SER A 115 0.22 -12.37 37.03
N VAL A 116 0.04 -12.88 38.26
CA VAL A 116 0.76 -14.04 38.79
C VAL A 116 -0.12 -15.27 38.69
N ILE A 117 0.41 -16.33 38.09
CA ILE A 117 -0.17 -17.66 38.03
C ILE A 117 0.54 -18.53 39.07
N ASN A 118 -0.21 -19.04 40.05
CA ASN A 118 0.33 -19.90 41.10
C ASN A 118 -0.66 -20.99 41.53
N PRO A 119 -0.89 -22.03 40.69
CA PRO A 119 -1.81 -23.09 41.03
C PRO A 119 -1.46 -23.80 42.34
N GLU A 120 -2.49 -24.19 43.08
CA GLU A 120 -2.37 -24.94 44.33
C GLU A 120 -2.89 -26.37 44.12
N LEU A 121 -2.05 -27.36 44.40
CA LEU A 121 -2.38 -28.78 44.45
C LEU A 121 -2.79 -29.16 45.87
N LYS A 122 -3.99 -29.71 46.04
CA LYS A 122 -4.48 -30.31 47.29
C LYS A 122 -4.76 -31.79 47.08
N ILE A 123 -4.24 -32.62 47.99
CA ILE A 123 -4.47 -34.07 48.02
C ILE A 123 -5.23 -34.37 49.30
N SER A 124 -6.48 -34.84 49.17
CA SER A 124 -7.36 -35.14 50.31
C SER A 124 -7.54 -36.65 50.47
N PHE A 125 -7.36 -37.15 51.69
CA PHE A 125 -7.46 -38.57 52.03
C PHE A 125 -7.89 -38.73 53.49
N TRP A 126 -8.87 -39.59 53.78
CA TRP A 126 -9.35 -39.92 55.14
C TRP A 126 -9.52 -38.71 56.11
N GLY A 127 -9.97 -37.57 55.60
CA GLY A 127 -10.17 -36.33 56.38
C GLY A 127 -8.90 -35.48 56.59
N SER A 128 -7.76 -35.92 56.07
CA SER A 128 -6.49 -35.17 56.00
C SER A 128 -6.30 -34.51 54.63
N VAL A 129 -5.51 -33.44 54.58
CA VAL A 129 -5.20 -32.70 53.35
C VAL A 129 -3.71 -32.34 53.32
N ALA A 130 -3.02 -32.70 52.24
CA ALA A 130 -1.70 -32.17 51.91
C ALA A 130 -1.84 -31.08 50.83
N SER A 131 -1.07 -29.99 50.94
CA SER A 131 -1.12 -28.87 49.97
C SER A 131 0.26 -28.49 49.47
N PHE A 132 0.37 -28.23 48.17
CA PHE A 132 1.58 -27.85 47.45
C PHE A 132 1.29 -26.73 46.48
N LYS A 133 2.20 -25.76 46.34
CA LYS A 133 2.09 -24.70 45.35
C LYS A 133 2.99 -24.97 44.17
N ALA A 134 2.50 -24.70 42.97
CA ALA A 134 3.33 -24.68 41.79
C ALA A 134 4.36 -23.53 41.87
N PRO A 135 5.43 -23.58 41.08
CA PRO A 135 6.26 -22.40 40.85
C PRO A 135 5.43 -21.24 40.27
N GLU A 136 5.70 -20.01 40.69
CA GLU A 136 5.01 -18.82 40.19
C GLU A 136 5.33 -18.56 38.71
N SER A 137 4.34 -18.20 37.92
CA SER A 137 4.56 -17.67 36.56
C SER A 137 4.00 -16.26 36.45
N ILE A 138 4.70 -15.36 35.78
CA ILE A 138 4.30 -13.97 35.62
C ILE A 138 3.96 -13.72 34.15
N ILE A 139 2.75 -13.22 33.89
CA ILE A 139 2.33 -12.81 32.56
C ILE A 139 3.05 -11.51 32.19
N LYS A 140 3.74 -11.48 31.04
CA LYS A 140 4.37 -10.28 30.49
C LYS A 140 3.87 -10.02 29.08
N LEU A 141 3.13 -8.93 28.92
CA LEU A 141 2.54 -8.52 27.65
C LEU A 141 3.26 -7.29 27.10
N TYR A 142 3.41 -7.25 25.78
CA TYR A 142 4.14 -6.19 25.09
C TYR A 142 3.42 -5.75 23.82
N PRO A 143 3.50 -4.45 23.44
CA PRO A 143 3.16 -4.05 22.10
C PRO A 143 4.19 -4.62 21.11
N SER A 144 3.79 -4.80 19.85
CA SER A 144 4.65 -5.38 18.81
C SER A 144 4.36 -4.73 17.47
N PHE A 145 5.41 -4.38 16.72
CA PHE A 145 5.29 -3.64 15.47
C PHE A 145 5.79 -4.43 14.25
N VAL A 146 5.98 -5.73 14.39
CA VAL A 146 6.63 -6.61 13.37
C VAL A 146 5.90 -6.61 12.02
N SER A 147 4.60 -6.31 11.99
CA SER A 147 3.80 -6.23 10.76
C SER A 147 3.79 -4.85 10.09
N SER A 148 4.58 -3.90 10.61
CA SER A 148 4.75 -2.58 10.01
C SER A 148 5.50 -2.67 8.68
N SER A 149 5.35 -1.67 7.82
CA SER A 149 5.96 -1.67 6.50
C SER A 149 6.33 -0.27 6.03
N VAL A 150 7.32 -0.22 5.13
CA VAL A 150 7.70 0.98 4.40
C VAL A 150 7.91 0.63 2.93
N SER A 151 7.51 1.53 2.03
CA SER A 151 7.70 1.36 0.59
C SER A 151 8.08 2.69 -0.06
N ILE A 152 8.91 2.62 -1.10
CA ILE A 152 9.30 3.75 -1.93
C ILE A 152 8.58 3.63 -3.27
N ALA A 153 7.92 4.69 -3.72
CA ALA A 153 7.20 4.77 -4.98
C ALA A 153 7.76 5.92 -5.85
N ALA A 154 8.07 5.63 -7.11
CA ALA A 154 8.48 6.64 -8.08
C ALA A 154 7.26 7.47 -8.54
N ARG A 155 7.35 8.82 -8.50
CA ARG A 155 6.26 9.70 -8.97
C ARG A 155 6.01 9.62 -10.48
N GLY A 156 7.09 9.53 -11.25
CA GLY A 156 7.01 9.49 -12.71
C GLY A 156 6.70 8.10 -13.29
N GLY A 157 6.75 7.04 -12.48
CA GLY A 157 6.87 5.66 -12.99
C GLY A 157 8.23 5.43 -13.68
N GLY A 158 8.83 4.26 -13.50
CA GLY A 158 10.07 3.92 -14.19
C GLY A 158 11.36 3.76 -13.39
N GLY A 159 12.47 3.70 -14.12
CA GLY A 159 13.81 3.76 -13.55
C GLY A 159 14.07 5.11 -12.86
N LEU A 160 14.66 5.07 -11.68
CA LEU A 160 14.99 6.27 -10.91
C LEU A 160 16.41 6.73 -11.19
N TYR A 161 16.63 8.04 -11.18
CA TYR A 161 17.92 8.65 -11.46
C TYR A 161 18.20 9.80 -10.47
N SER A 162 19.41 10.34 -10.52
CA SER A 162 19.80 11.49 -9.72
C SER A 162 18.82 12.67 -9.91
N GLY A 163 18.41 13.30 -8.80
CA GLY A 163 17.48 14.42 -8.79
C GLY A 163 15.99 14.07 -8.88
N ASP A 164 15.60 12.81 -9.12
CA ASP A 164 14.19 12.40 -9.10
C ASP A 164 13.59 12.46 -7.69
N VAL A 165 12.28 12.72 -7.62
CA VAL A 165 11.53 12.71 -6.36
C VAL A 165 10.71 11.42 -6.24
N VAL A 166 10.81 10.78 -5.09
CA VAL A 166 10.06 9.57 -4.72
C VAL A 166 9.16 9.84 -3.53
N ASP A 167 8.02 9.16 -3.48
CA ASP A 167 7.15 9.16 -2.31
C ASP A 167 7.40 7.91 -1.47
N VAL A 168 7.47 8.08 -0.14
CA VAL A 168 7.66 7.00 0.82
C VAL A 168 6.39 6.83 1.62
N ASN A 169 5.79 5.64 1.54
CA ASN A 169 4.62 5.27 2.31
C ASN A 169 5.05 4.43 3.51
N VAL A 170 4.63 4.84 4.71
CA VAL A 170 4.91 4.17 5.97
C VAL A 170 3.59 3.71 6.58
N SER A 171 3.55 2.45 7.03
CA SER A 171 2.43 1.91 7.79
C SER A 171 2.94 1.24 9.05
N VAL A 172 2.43 1.65 10.21
CA VAL A 172 2.78 1.10 11.51
C VAL A 172 1.55 0.43 12.09
N LYS A 173 1.68 -0.84 12.48
CA LYS A 173 0.60 -1.63 13.07
C LYS A 173 1.04 -2.23 14.40
N ASN A 174 0.22 -2.07 15.43
CA ASN A 174 0.43 -2.76 16.69
C ASN A 174 -0.22 -4.15 16.62
N THR A 175 0.60 -5.18 16.47
CA THR A 175 0.22 -6.61 16.54
C THR A 175 0.56 -7.26 17.87
N GLY A 176 0.94 -6.46 18.88
CA GLY A 176 1.23 -6.96 20.21
C GLY A 176 -0.03 -7.29 21.00
N ASP A 177 0.20 -7.66 22.24
CA ASP A 177 -0.85 -8.16 23.13
C ASP A 177 -1.66 -7.04 23.79
N ILE A 178 -1.02 -5.88 23.93
CA ILE A 178 -1.53 -4.68 24.59
C ILE A 178 -1.38 -3.44 23.71
N GLU A 179 -2.06 -2.37 24.10
CA GLU A 179 -1.87 -1.04 23.55
C GLU A 179 -0.41 -0.55 23.70
N ALA A 180 0.01 0.30 22.78
CA ALA A 180 1.32 0.94 22.81
C ALA A 180 1.16 2.42 23.16
N GLU A 181 1.86 2.90 24.17
CA GLU A 181 1.90 4.32 24.51
C GLU A 181 3.17 4.98 23.99
N ASN A 182 3.09 6.29 23.70
CA ASN A 182 4.23 7.12 23.29
C ASN A 182 5.01 6.51 22.12
N VAL A 183 4.30 6.06 21.08
CA VAL A 183 4.91 5.41 19.92
C VAL A 183 5.64 6.45 19.09
N ILE A 184 6.93 6.23 18.87
CA ILE A 184 7.77 7.06 18.02
C ILE A 184 8.09 6.26 16.76
N VAL A 185 7.70 6.81 15.61
CA VAL A 185 7.93 6.24 14.29
C VAL A 185 9.02 7.05 13.62
N LYS A 186 10.14 6.41 13.23
CA LYS A 186 11.26 7.07 12.55
C LYS A 186 11.55 6.43 11.20
N LEU A 187 11.64 7.27 10.18
CA LEU A 187 12.11 6.92 8.86
C LEU A 187 13.60 7.31 8.73
N VAL A 188 14.48 6.33 8.80
CA VAL A 188 15.92 6.54 8.57
C VAL A 188 16.17 6.50 7.07
N ILE A 189 16.59 7.63 6.51
CA ILE A 189 16.91 7.77 5.08
C ILE A 189 18.42 7.62 4.85
N SER A 190 18.81 6.91 3.79
CA SER A 190 20.22 6.84 3.38
C SER A 190 20.75 8.22 2.94
N ASN A 191 22.08 8.37 2.91
CA ASN A 191 22.75 9.60 2.42
C ASN A 191 22.55 9.88 0.92
N LEU A 192 21.79 9.02 0.22
CA LEU A 192 21.41 9.18 -1.18
C LEU A 192 20.06 9.91 -1.35
N PHE A 193 19.39 10.24 -0.24
CA PHE A 193 18.14 11.00 -0.23
C PHE A 193 18.28 12.31 0.54
N MET A 194 17.49 13.30 0.13
CA MET A 194 17.19 14.52 0.87
C MET A 194 15.68 14.59 1.11
N LEU A 195 15.25 15.08 2.27
CA LEU A 195 13.84 15.31 2.53
C LEU A 195 13.35 16.49 1.67
N GLU A 196 12.37 16.24 0.81
CA GLU A 196 11.77 17.24 -0.08
C GLU A 196 10.50 17.84 0.57
N GLN A 197 9.61 16.98 1.07
CA GLN A 197 8.37 17.37 1.74
C GLN A 197 8.01 16.39 2.87
N GLY A 198 7.34 16.91 3.90
CA GLY A 198 6.89 16.12 5.05
C GLY A 198 7.93 16.07 6.17
N GLN A 199 7.99 14.94 6.84
CA GLN A 199 8.87 14.71 8.00
C GLN A 199 9.31 13.24 8.03
N THR A 200 10.35 12.95 8.80
CA THR A 200 10.91 11.58 8.94
C THR A 200 10.71 11.02 10.35
N SER A 201 9.94 11.71 11.19
CA SER A 201 9.61 11.27 12.54
C SER A 201 8.17 11.65 12.84
N TRP A 202 7.43 10.74 13.46
CA TRP A 202 6.05 10.95 13.89
C TRP A 202 5.86 10.39 15.30
N GLU A 203 4.95 11.00 16.05
CA GLU A 203 4.57 10.57 17.38
C GLU A 203 3.10 10.19 17.39
N ILE A 204 2.80 9.05 18.01
CA ILE A 204 1.43 8.60 18.25
C ILE A 204 1.31 8.42 19.76
N ALA A 205 0.46 9.22 20.39
CA ALA A 205 0.26 9.16 21.84
C ALA A 205 -0.17 7.74 22.28
N LYS A 206 -1.06 7.11 21.50
CA LYS A 206 -1.59 5.77 21.80
C LYS A 206 -1.93 4.96 20.54
N LEU A 207 -1.31 3.79 20.45
CA LEU A 207 -1.39 2.66 19.50
C LEU A 207 -2.30 1.50 19.94
N GLU A 208 -3.61 1.47 19.70
CA GLU A 208 -4.47 0.36 20.17
C GLU A 208 -4.08 -1.00 19.58
N LYS A 209 -4.39 -2.09 20.29
CA LYS A 209 -4.16 -3.47 19.80
C LYS A 209 -4.86 -3.69 18.46
N GLY A 210 -4.11 -4.15 17.46
CA GLY A 210 -4.58 -4.40 16.10
C GLY A 210 -4.74 -3.15 15.22
N GLN A 211 -4.62 -1.94 15.79
CA GLN A 211 -4.76 -0.69 15.06
C GLN A 211 -3.55 -0.42 14.17
N SER A 212 -3.78 0.31 13.08
CA SER A 212 -2.74 0.78 12.15
C SER A 212 -2.78 2.29 12.00
N ALA A 213 -1.62 2.90 11.78
CA ALA A 213 -1.43 4.29 11.40
C ALA A 213 -0.57 4.38 10.13
N SER A 214 -0.84 5.36 9.27
CA SER A 214 -0.15 5.53 8.00
C SER A 214 0.40 6.95 7.85
N PHE A 215 1.59 7.05 7.28
CA PHE A 215 2.30 8.31 7.08
C PHE A 215 2.94 8.34 5.68
N GLN A 216 3.22 9.55 5.21
CA GLN A 216 3.90 9.78 3.93
C GLN A 216 4.99 10.84 4.06
N ALA A 217 6.05 10.67 3.28
CA ALA A 217 7.11 11.66 3.08
C ALA A 217 7.55 11.65 1.62
N SER A 218 8.11 12.75 1.14
CA SER A 218 8.69 12.81 -0.21
C SER A 218 10.19 13.06 -0.11
N LEU A 219 10.97 12.25 -0.81
CA LEU A 219 12.43 12.29 -0.80
C LEU A 219 12.95 12.61 -2.20
N LYS A 220 13.92 13.49 -2.28
CA LYS A 220 14.67 13.76 -3.51
C LYS A 220 15.95 12.94 -3.51
N ILE A 221 16.20 12.22 -4.59
CA ILE A 221 17.47 11.51 -4.82
C ILE A 221 18.56 12.56 -5.05
N ILE A 222 19.70 12.42 -4.37
CA ILE A 222 20.82 13.37 -4.53
C ILE A 222 21.31 13.42 -5.98
N GLU A 223 21.89 14.56 -6.34
CA GLU A 223 22.53 14.72 -7.66
C GLU A 223 23.89 13.98 -7.71
N GLY A 224 24.37 13.69 -8.93
CA GLY A 224 25.73 13.17 -9.14
C GLY A 224 25.92 11.66 -8.98
N ILE A 225 24.84 10.88 -8.91
CA ILE A 225 24.91 9.41 -8.96
C ILE A 225 25.20 9.00 -10.41
N VAL A 226 26.42 8.50 -10.67
CA VAL A 226 26.92 8.15 -12.02
C VAL A 226 27.02 6.64 -12.27
N LYS A 227 26.70 5.82 -11.27
CA LYS A 227 26.63 4.35 -11.35
C LYS A 227 25.38 3.86 -10.64
N ASP A 228 24.87 2.74 -11.13
CA ASP A 228 23.72 2.07 -10.53
C ASP A 228 23.95 1.83 -9.04
N THR A 229 23.09 2.41 -8.21
CA THR A 229 23.24 2.45 -6.75
C THR A 229 21.90 2.22 -6.08
N ASN A 230 21.84 1.35 -5.08
CA ASN A 230 20.62 1.18 -4.28
C ASN A 230 20.50 2.28 -3.23
N ALA A 231 19.42 3.06 -3.32
CA ALA A 231 19.05 4.04 -2.30
C ALA A 231 17.95 3.44 -1.42
N GLY A 232 18.16 3.45 -0.11
CA GLY A 232 17.28 2.77 0.85
C GLY A 232 16.73 3.68 1.94
N VAL A 233 15.65 3.21 2.54
CA VAL A 233 15.05 3.73 3.77
C VAL A 233 14.77 2.59 4.74
N THR A 234 14.88 2.88 6.03
CA THR A 234 14.60 1.94 7.13
C THR A 234 13.56 2.54 8.06
N LEU A 235 12.52 1.76 8.36
CA LEU A 235 11.50 2.11 9.33
C LEU A 235 11.89 1.56 10.70
N ARG A 236 11.93 2.46 11.68
CA ARG A 236 12.18 2.13 13.08
C ARG A 236 11.04 2.60 13.94
N VAL A 237 10.66 1.80 14.92
CA VAL A 237 9.58 2.12 15.86
C VAL A 237 10.05 1.83 17.28
N SER A 238 9.71 2.72 18.20
CA SER A 238 9.80 2.52 19.65
C SER A 238 8.48 2.87 20.30
N SER A 239 8.27 2.40 21.52
CA SER A 239 7.15 2.82 22.38
C SER A 239 7.60 2.82 23.83
N GLU A 240 6.71 3.21 24.73
CA GLU A 240 6.95 2.99 26.15
C GLU A 240 7.22 1.51 26.44
N GLY A 241 8.28 1.23 27.20
CA GLY A 241 8.73 -0.13 27.52
C GLY A 241 9.41 -0.91 26.38
N ILE A 242 9.40 -0.40 25.14
CA ILE A 242 10.01 -1.07 23.97
C ILE A 242 11.07 -0.16 23.34
N SER A 243 12.32 -0.62 23.40
CA SER A 243 13.45 0.03 22.73
C SER A 243 13.25 0.13 21.22
N GLU A 244 13.83 1.14 20.60
CA GLU A 244 13.76 1.35 19.15
C GLU A 244 14.28 0.14 18.37
N ALA A 245 13.42 -0.41 17.52
CA ALA A 245 13.73 -1.56 16.67
C ALA A 245 13.46 -1.25 15.20
N GLU A 246 14.23 -1.87 14.31
CA GLU A 246 13.92 -1.90 12.88
C GLU A 246 12.72 -2.83 12.63
N VAL A 247 11.70 -2.30 11.97
CA VAL A 247 10.45 -3.03 11.68
C VAL A 247 10.09 -3.03 10.20
N GLY A 248 10.90 -2.39 9.36
CA GLY A 248 10.74 -2.44 7.92
C GLY A 248 11.90 -1.79 7.18
N LYS A 249 12.11 -2.18 5.93
CA LYS A 249 13.09 -1.55 5.03
C LYS A 249 12.59 -1.59 3.59
N SER A 250 13.01 -0.61 2.81
CA SER A 250 12.72 -0.55 1.37
C SER A 250 13.90 0.08 0.65
N SER A 251 14.13 -0.33 -0.59
CA SER A 251 15.18 0.24 -1.43
C SER A 251 14.77 0.27 -2.88
N VAL A 252 15.32 1.24 -3.61
CA VAL A 252 15.13 1.41 -5.04
C VAL A 252 16.48 1.50 -5.74
N LEU A 253 16.54 0.98 -6.96
CA LEU A 253 17.71 1.12 -7.82
C LEU A 253 17.69 2.50 -8.47
N VAL A 254 18.74 3.29 -8.20
CA VAL A 254 19.00 4.57 -8.87
C VAL A 254 20.04 4.32 -9.96
N SER A 255 19.65 4.51 -11.21
CA SER A 255 20.50 4.30 -12.38
C SER A 255 21.49 5.45 -12.55
N GLY A 256 22.72 5.11 -12.95
CA GLY A 256 23.84 6.06 -13.03
C GLY A 256 23.81 7.04 -14.21
N GLU A 257 23.23 6.63 -15.34
CA GLU A 257 23.12 7.49 -16.53
C GLU A 257 21.66 7.71 -16.88
N ARG A 258 21.21 8.96 -16.82
CA ARG A 258 19.87 9.33 -17.30
C ARG A 258 19.88 9.38 -18.83
N PRO A 259 19.07 8.56 -19.53
CA PRO A 259 19.04 8.56 -21.00
C PRO A 259 18.58 9.89 -21.60
N PHE A 260 17.82 10.69 -20.84
CA PHE A 260 17.32 11.99 -21.23
C PHE A 260 17.73 13.07 -20.22
N THR A 261 18.75 13.86 -20.56
CA THR A 261 19.41 14.78 -19.63
C THR A 261 18.72 16.14 -19.52
N ARG A 262 17.98 16.57 -20.54
CA ARG A 262 17.29 17.88 -20.55
C ARG A 262 16.23 18.02 -19.46
N GLY A 263 15.68 16.91 -18.96
CA GLY A 263 14.70 16.86 -17.86
C GLY A 263 13.31 17.38 -18.21
N VAL A 264 13.20 18.31 -19.18
CA VAL A 264 11.95 19.00 -19.49
C VAL A 264 11.42 18.59 -20.86
N ILE A 265 10.12 18.29 -20.93
CA ILE A 265 9.41 17.98 -22.19
C ILE A 265 8.28 18.98 -22.40
N PRO A 266 8.34 19.83 -23.44
CA PRO A 266 7.20 20.65 -23.84
C PRO A 266 6.05 19.78 -24.35
N ILE A 267 4.86 20.00 -23.79
CA ILE A 267 3.62 19.34 -24.19
C ILE A 267 2.64 20.43 -24.61
N VAL A 268 2.32 20.50 -25.89
CA VAL A 268 1.53 21.59 -26.48
C VAL A 268 0.06 21.18 -26.52
N ALA A 269 -0.82 22.00 -25.95
CA ALA A 269 -2.28 21.83 -26.03
C ALA A 269 -2.85 22.61 -27.22
N LEU A 270 -3.48 21.88 -28.14
CA LEU A 270 -4.22 22.41 -29.29
C LEU A 270 -5.66 21.86 -29.28
N HIS A 271 -6.52 22.50 -30.06
CA HIS A 271 -7.82 21.94 -30.45
C HIS A 271 -7.87 21.90 -31.99
N GLY A 272 -8.82 22.59 -32.63
CA GLY A 272 -8.93 22.64 -34.08
C GLY A 272 -7.79 23.38 -34.78
N ILE A 273 -7.46 22.94 -36.00
CA ILE A 273 -6.50 23.61 -36.89
C ILE A 273 -7.22 23.94 -38.19
N GLU A 274 -7.57 25.21 -38.39
CA GLU A 274 -8.47 25.64 -39.46
C GLU A 274 -7.78 26.61 -40.42
N PRO A 275 -8.17 26.71 -41.71
CA PRO A 275 -7.60 27.72 -42.60
C PRO A 275 -7.89 29.16 -42.12
N ASP A 276 -9.10 29.40 -41.60
CA ASP A 276 -9.56 30.68 -41.08
C ASP A 276 -10.28 30.46 -39.73
N PRO A 277 -9.55 30.47 -38.61
CA PRO A 277 -10.13 30.22 -37.29
C PRO A 277 -10.97 31.43 -36.84
N HIS A 278 -12.22 31.17 -36.44
CA HIS A 278 -13.13 32.18 -35.88
C HIS A 278 -13.43 31.96 -34.40
N GLY A 279 -12.87 30.91 -33.80
CA GLY A 279 -13.01 30.60 -32.37
C GLY A 279 -11.75 30.91 -31.58
N ASN A 280 -11.85 30.75 -30.26
CA ASN A 280 -10.77 31.10 -29.33
C ASN A 280 -9.70 30.00 -29.19
N TYR A 281 -10.05 28.75 -29.53
CA TYR A 281 -9.26 27.56 -29.21
C TYR A 281 -8.58 26.95 -30.44
N GLU A 282 -8.87 27.47 -31.63
CA GLU A 282 -8.31 27.02 -32.89
C GLU A 282 -7.16 27.89 -33.35
N ILE A 283 -6.18 27.28 -34.00
CA ILE A 283 -5.10 28.02 -34.68
C ILE A 283 -5.23 27.88 -36.19
N SER A 284 -4.63 28.83 -36.92
CA SER A 284 -4.64 28.75 -38.37
C SER A 284 -3.72 27.63 -38.88
N THR A 285 -4.02 27.07 -40.06
CA THR A 285 -3.12 26.12 -40.74
C THR A 285 -1.72 26.70 -40.94
N ALA A 286 -1.63 27.99 -41.29
CA ALA A 286 -0.36 28.70 -41.44
C ALA A 286 0.40 28.81 -40.11
N ALA A 287 -0.30 29.04 -39.00
CA ALA A 287 0.32 29.08 -37.68
C ALA A 287 0.82 27.70 -37.23
N PHE A 288 0.06 26.63 -37.51
CA PHE A 288 0.47 25.26 -37.20
C PHE A 288 1.67 24.80 -38.06
N ASP A 289 1.68 25.13 -39.35
CA ASP A 289 2.83 24.88 -40.24
C ASP A 289 4.08 25.63 -39.74
N TYR A 290 3.93 26.90 -39.36
CA TYR A 290 5.01 27.69 -38.78
C TYR A 290 5.54 27.09 -37.46
N LEU A 291 4.65 26.61 -36.58
CA LEU A 291 5.02 25.90 -35.36
C LEU A 291 5.87 24.66 -35.69
N CYS A 292 5.41 23.82 -36.62
CA CYS A 292 6.13 22.62 -37.03
C CYS A 292 7.50 22.95 -37.66
N GLY A 293 7.56 23.97 -38.53
CA GLY A 293 8.80 24.46 -39.13
C GLY A 293 9.79 24.98 -38.10
N THR A 294 9.31 25.73 -37.11
CA THR A 294 10.14 26.26 -36.01
C THR A 294 10.69 25.11 -35.16
N LEU A 295 9.86 24.15 -34.77
CA LEU A 295 10.29 22.96 -34.03
C LEU A 295 11.37 22.20 -34.80
N LYS A 296 11.20 22.01 -36.11
CA LYS A 296 12.17 21.32 -36.96
C LYS A 296 13.49 22.08 -37.06
N ALA A 297 13.43 23.40 -37.28
CA ALA A 297 14.61 24.26 -37.34
C ALA A 297 15.40 24.26 -36.02
N MET A 298 14.71 24.15 -34.88
CA MET A 298 15.34 24.08 -33.55
C MET A 298 15.81 22.66 -33.16
N GLY A 299 15.57 21.66 -34.03
CA GLY A 299 15.99 20.28 -33.84
C GLY A 299 15.05 19.43 -32.99
N TYR A 300 13.81 19.88 -32.76
CA TYR A 300 12.83 19.09 -32.02
C TYR A 300 12.31 17.90 -32.83
N LYS A 301 12.00 16.83 -32.11
CA LYS A 301 11.32 15.65 -32.64
C LYS A 301 10.07 15.38 -31.83
N THR A 302 8.96 15.18 -32.52
CA THR A 302 7.71 14.81 -31.86
C THR A 302 7.77 13.38 -31.34
N ILE A 303 7.32 13.18 -30.10
CA ILE A 303 7.05 11.87 -29.49
C ILE A 303 5.57 11.79 -29.10
N THR A 304 5.10 10.58 -28.76
CA THR A 304 3.74 10.38 -28.23
C THR A 304 3.78 10.04 -26.73
N PHE A 305 2.64 9.94 -26.06
CA PHE A 305 2.60 9.52 -24.67
C PHE A 305 3.01 8.05 -24.48
N ALA A 306 2.82 7.19 -25.48
CA ALA A 306 3.38 5.83 -25.46
C ALA A 306 4.92 5.83 -25.48
N ASP A 307 5.55 6.75 -26.23
CA ASP A 307 7.02 6.90 -26.18
C ASP A 307 7.49 7.44 -24.83
N LEU A 308 6.73 8.38 -24.24
CA LEU A 308 6.98 8.86 -22.87
C LEU A 308 6.87 7.73 -21.85
N LEU A 309 5.80 6.92 -21.90
CA LEU A 309 5.64 5.76 -21.02
C LEU A 309 6.76 4.75 -21.21
N ALA A 310 7.19 4.49 -22.44
CA ALA A 310 8.31 3.57 -22.68
C ALA A 310 9.62 4.10 -22.07
N TYR A 311 9.85 5.42 -22.10
CA TYR A 311 10.97 6.05 -21.42
C TYR A 311 10.86 5.90 -19.90
N LEU A 312 9.68 6.15 -19.34
CA LEU A 312 9.41 5.97 -17.91
C LEU A 312 9.62 4.50 -17.54
N ASP A 313 8.79 3.59 -18.06
CA ASP A 313 8.77 2.17 -17.68
C ASP A 313 10.09 1.43 -17.91
N SER A 314 10.85 1.76 -18.97
CA SER A 314 12.02 0.95 -19.39
C SER A 314 13.30 1.74 -19.69
N GLY A 315 13.30 3.06 -19.48
CA GLY A 315 14.45 3.90 -19.84
C GLY A 315 14.69 4.01 -21.35
N LYS A 316 13.68 3.66 -22.19
CA LYS A 316 13.79 3.77 -23.65
C LYS A 316 14.19 5.20 -24.04
N ARG A 317 15.30 5.33 -24.75
CA ARG A 317 15.90 6.63 -25.08
C ARG A 317 14.92 7.52 -25.85
N LEU A 318 14.70 8.73 -25.34
CA LEU A 318 13.99 9.79 -26.05
C LEU A 318 14.95 10.54 -27.01
N PRO A 319 14.41 11.22 -28.04
CA PRO A 319 15.18 12.23 -28.77
C PRO A 319 15.81 13.26 -27.83
N GLU A 320 16.89 13.92 -28.26
CA GLU A 320 17.56 14.96 -27.47
C GLU A 320 16.65 16.16 -27.17
N LYS A 321 15.77 16.51 -28.12
CA LYS A 321 14.77 17.57 -27.99
C LYS A 321 13.37 17.01 -28.29
N PRO A 322 12.77 16.26 -27.36
CA PRO A 322 11.42 15.77 -27.55
C PRO A 322 10.40 16.90 -27.38
N VAL A 323 9.28 16.81 -28.08
CA VAL A 323 8.08 17.63 -27.88
C VAL A 323 6.87 16.74 -28.08
N ILE A 324 5.81 16.92 -27.29
CA ILE A 324 4.53 16.26 -27.51
C ILE A 324 3.57 17.30 -28.05
N LEU A 325 3.02 17.06 -29.22
CA LEU A 325 1.90 17.84 -29.76
C LEU A 325 0.62 17.12 -29.38
N THR A 326 -0.34 17.83 -28.78
CA THR A 326 -1.64 17.27 -28.44
C THR A 326 -2.77 18.05 -29.10
N SER A 327 -3.84 17.36 -29.46
CA SER A 327 -5.13 17.96 -29.82
C SER A 327 -6.23 17.36 -28.98
N ASP A 328 -7.11 18.17 -28.43
CA ASP A 328 -8.31 17.70 -27.74
C ASP A 328 -9.52 17.58 -28.69
N ASP A 329 -10.63 17.08 -28.17
CA ASP A 329 -11.97 16.89 -28.75
C ASP A 329 -12.11 15.86 -29.88
N GLY A 330 -11.18 15.83 -30.84
CA GLY A 330 -11.28 14.97 -32.02
C GLY A 330 -11.97 15.62 -33.21
N TYR A 331 -11.68 16.89 -33.49
CA TYR A 331 -12.17 17.61 -34.67
C TYR A 331 -11.64 17.03 -35.99
N TYR A 332 -12.50 17.00 -37.01
CA TYR A 332 -12.15 16.59 -38.38
C TYR A 332 -11.00 17.41 -38.98
N SER A 333 -10.84 18.66 -38.57
CA SER A 333 -9.79 19.55 -39.06
C SER A 333 -8.37 19.02 -38.79
N ILE A 334 -8.20 18.18 -37.78
CA ILE A 334 -6.95 17.45 -37.55
C ILE A 334 -6.62 16.52 -38.72
N TYR A 335 -7.60 15.78 -39.24
CA TYR A 335 -7.41 14.93 -40.41
C TYR A 335 -7.25 15.75 -41.70
N ALA A 336 -8.09 16.76 -41.89
CA ALA A 336 -8.14 17.52 -43.14
C ALA A 336 -6.91 18.41 -43.34
N TYR A 337 -6.39 19.02 -42.27
CA TYR A 337 -5.39 20.08 -42.38
C TYR A 337 -4.11 19.81 -41.58
N ALA A 338 -4.22 19.37 -40.33
CA ALA A 338 -3.03 19.13 -39.50
C ALA A 338 -2.23 17.91 -39.98
N PHE A 339 -2.91 16.82 -40.34
CA PHE A 339 -2.30 15.56 -40.70
C PHE A 339 -1.39 15.66 -41.94
N PRO A 340 -1.77 16.30 -43.05
CA PRO A 340 -0.85 16.54 -44.18
C PRO A 340 0.39 17.36 -43.79
N ILE A 341 0.24 18.36 -42.91
CA ILE A 341 1.37 19.16 -42.42
C ILE A 341 2.31 18.25 -41.61
N LEU A 342 1.80 17.49 -40.65
CA LEU A 342 2.59 16.53 -39.86
C LEU A 342 3.35 15.53 -40.75
N GLN A 343 2.72 15.04 -41.83
CA GLN A 343 3.37 14.17 -42.81
C GLN A 343 4.57 14.84 -43.48
N ASN A 344 4.45 16.10 -43.89
CA ASN A 344 5.54 16.85 -44.51
C ASN A 344 6.75 17.03 -43.58
N TYR A 345 6.51 17.17 -42.27
CA TYR A 345 7.60 17.31 -41.28
C TYR A 345 8.16 15.97 -40.79
N GLY A 346 7.44 14.86 -40.99
CA GLY A 346 7.75 13.56 -40.36
C GLY A 346 7.39 13.54 -38.88
N TYR A 347 6.39 14.33 -38.49
CA TYR A 347 5.96 14.55 -37.11
C TYR A 347 4.75 13.70 -36.74
N LYS A 348 4.56 13.51 -35.44
CA LYS A 348 3.45 12.81 -34.80
C LYS A 348 2.75 13.75 -33.82
N MET A 349 1.54 13.38 -33.42
CA MET A 349 0.82 14.03 -32.32
C MET A 349 -0.02 12.99 -31.57
N THR A 350 -0.54 13.37 -30.40
CA THR A 350 -1.58 12.63 -29.69
C THR A 350 -2.90 13.39 -29.78
N VAL A 351 -3.98 12.72 -30.16
CA VAL A 351 -5.34 13.27 -30.21
C VAL A 351 -6.18 12.63 -29.12
N PHE A 352 -6.79 13.44 -28.25
CA PHE A 352 -7.74 12.98 -27.24
C PHE A 352 -9.14 13.04 -27.82
N LEU A 353 -9.85 11.90 -27.86
CA LEU A 353 -11.14 11.75 -28.53
C LEU A 353 -12.29 11.78 -27.52
N SER A 354 -13.27 12.63 -27.75
CA SER A 354 -14.60 12.54 -27.12
C SER A 354 -15.40 11.46 -27.85
N THR A 355 -15.30 10.20 -27.39
CA THR A 355 -15.60 9.03 -28.23
C THR A 355 -17.05 8.91 -28.65
N GLY A 356 -17.98 9.45 -27.86
CA GLY A 356 -19.41 9.49 -28.18
C GLY A 356 -19.76 10.33 -29.42
N TYR A 357 -18.82 11.15 -29.89
CA TYR A 357 -19.00 12.05 -31.05
C TYR A 357 -18.16 11.64 -32.27
N ILE A 358 -17.50 10.47 -32.23
CA ILE A 358 -16.72 9.97 -33.36
C ILE A 358 -17.62 9.07 -34.22
N GLY A 359 -17.93 9.54 -35.43
CA GLY A 359 -18.85 8.85 -36.33
C GLY A 359 -18.27 7.56 -36.91
N ASN A 360 -19.14 6.62 -37.30
CA ASN A 360 -18.70 5.37 -37.93
C ASN A 360 -18.38 5.52 -39.43
N SER A 361 -18.99 6.50 -40.09
CA SER A 361 -18.79 6.82 -41.50
C SER A 361 -19.04 8.31 -41.76
N ASN A 362 -18.80 8.76 -43.01
CA ASN A 362 -19.08 10.14 -43.39
C ASN A 362 -20.55 10.53 -43.22
N GLU A 363 -21.47 9.59 -43.47
CA GLU A 363 -22.91 9.79 -43.33
C GLU A 363 -23.35 9.91 -41.86
N ASP A 364 -22.57 9.31 -40.95
CA ASP A 364 -22.74 9.33 -39.49
C ASP A 364 -21.81 10.35 -38.82
N ARG A 365 -21.31 11.34 -39.57
CA ARG A 365 -20.39 12.33 -39.00
C ARG A 365 -21.15 13.27 -38.07
N HIS A 366 -20.76 13.28 -36.80
CA HIS A 366 -21.31 14.20 -35.82
C HIS A 366 -20.65 15.58 -35.90
N LEU A 367 -21.29 16.54 -35.27
CA LEU A 367 -20.70 17.85 -34.99
C LEU A 367 -20.25 17.89 -33.52
N ASN A 368 -19.54 18.94 -33.12
CA ASN A 368 -19.21 19.20 -31.71
C ASN A 368 -20.45 19.64 -30.90
N GLU A 369 -21.41 18.74 -30.78
CA GLU A 369 -22.72 19.02 -30.20
C GLU A 369 -22.63 19.44 -28.72
N PHE A 370 -21.59 18.98 -28.01
CA PHE A 370 -21.27 19.34 -26.63
C PHE A 370 -20.91 20.83 -26.43
N ASP A 371 -20.66 21.57 -27.51
CA ASP A 371 -20.35 23.01 -27.50
C ASP A 371 -21.42 23.89 -28.15
N ILE A 372 -22.55 23.31 -28.60
CA ILE A 372 -23.62 24.08 -29.22
C ILE A 372 -24.13 25.17 -28.27
N GLY A 373 -24.14 26.41 -28.76
CA GLY A 373 -24.62 27.58 -28.02
C GLY A 373 -23.58 28.26 -27.14
N LYS A 374 -22.34 27.74 -27.05
CA LYS A 374 -21.25 28.41 -26.33
C LYS A 374 -20.66 29.55 -27.18
N SER A 375 -20.57 30.73 -26.58
CA SER A 375 -20.04 31.92 -27.25
C SER A 375 -18.55 31.75 -27.59
N GLY A 376 -18.18 32.05 -28.83
CA GLY A 376 -16.79 31.97 -29.31
C GLY A 376 -16.30 30.56 -29.64
N ILE A 377 -17.18 29.56 -29.66
CA ILE A 377 -16.89 28.21 -30.15
C ILE A 377 -17.78 27.91 -31.36
N PRO A 378 -17.20 27.81 -32.56
CA PRO A 378 -17.97 27.57 -33.76
C PRO A 378 -18.33 26.08 -33.92
N VAL A 379 -19.41 25.81 -34.67
CA VAL A 379 -19.84 24.42 -34.96
C VAL A 379 -18.86 23.77 -35.94
N ARG A 380 -18.43 22.55 -35.64
CA ARG A 380 -17.37 21.83 -36.36
C ARG A 380 -17.69 20.35 -36.54
N PRO A 381 -17.30 19.77 -37.70
CA PRO A 381 -17.33 18.34 -37.90
C PRO A 381 -16.34 17.62 -36.98
N MET A 382 -16.78 16.52 -36.38
CA MET A 382 -15.95 15.59 -35.62
C MET A 382 -15.31 14.56 -36.55
N LEU A 383 -14.24 13.90 -36.09
CA LEU A 383 -13.62 12.79 -36.82
C LEU A 383 -14.58 11.60 -36.96
N ILE A 384 -14.24 10.72 -37.90
CA ILE A 384 -14.85 9.39 -38.02
C ILE A 384 -13.80 8.30 -37.81
N TRP A 385 -14.20 7.12 -37.33
CA TRP A 385 -13.28 6.02 -37.05
C TRP A 385 -12.37 5.61 -38.22
N PRO A 386 -12.83 5.61 -39.50
CA PRO A 386 -11.93 5.39 -40.63
C PRO A 386 -10.77 6.39 -40.74
N GLU A 387 -10.99 7.66 -40.42
CA GLU A 387 -9.96 8.73 -40.44
C GLU A 387 -8.99 8.56 -39.27
N VAL A 388 -9.53 8.26 -38.08
CA VAL A 388 -8.74 7.92 -36.90
C VAL A 388 -7.81 6.74 -37.22
N ALA A 389 -8.34 5.67 -37.82
CA ALA A 389 -7.55 4.50 -38.21
C ALA A 389 -6.47 4.83 -39.25
N ALA A 390 -6.77 5.70 -40.23
CA ALA A 390 -5.80 6.13 -41.24
C ALA A 390 -4.62 6.90 -40.60
N MET A 391 -4.91 7.86 -39.71
CA MET A 391 -3.90 8.61 -38.98
C MET A 391 -3.09 7.71 -38.02
N ALA A 392 -3.75 6.75 -37.36
CA ALA A 392 -3.11 5.81 -36.45
C ALA A 392 -2.07 4.92 -37.15
N ARG A 393 -2.32 4.52 -38.41
CA ARG A 393 -1.36 3.74 -39.22
C ARG A 393 -0.10 4.53 -39.54
N TYR A 394 -0.20 5.84 -39.72
CA TYR A 394 0.98 6.70 -39.92
C TYR A 394 1.79 6.89 -38.63
N GLY A 395 1.11 6.91 -37.47
CA GLY A 395 1.75 7.03 -36.16
C GLY A 395 1.20 8.15 -35.28
N ILE A 396 0.05 8.73 -35.63
CA ILE A 396 -0.72 9.56 -34.71
C ILE A 396 -1.27 8.66 -33.58
N GLU A 397 -1.13 9.12 -32.34
CA GLU A 397 -1.65 8.43 -31.18
C GLU A 397 -3.05 8.94 -30.85
N PHE A 398 -3.95 8.06 -30.43
CA PHE A 398 -5.29 8.41 -29.99
C PHE A 398 -5.51 7.93 -28.56
N GLN A 399 -6.02 8.82 -27.72
CA GLN A 399 -6.26 8.61 -26.29
C GLN A 399 -7.63 9.20 -25.91
N SER A 400 -8.05 9.08 -24.66
CA SER A 400 -9.42 9.42 -24.25
C SER A 400 -9.61 10.90 -23.91
N HIS A 401 -10.73 11.49 -24.33
CA HIS A 401 -11.27 12.74 -23.80
C HIS A 401 -12.67 12.53 -23.18
N SER A 402 -12.87 11.36 -22.56
CA SER A 402 -14.17 10.87 -22.10
C SER A 402 -15.12 10.48 -23.26
N VAL A 403 -16.34 10.04 -22.93
CA VAL A 403 -17.39 9.68 -23.90
C VAL A 403 -18.14 10.93 -24.33
N THR A 404 -18.71 11.65 -23.37
CA THR A 404 -19.67 12.74 -23.60
C THR A 404 -19.05 14.13 -23.48
N HIS A 405 -17.74 14.22 -23.24
CA HIS A 405 -17.06 15.50 -22.98
C HIS A 405 -17.67 16.25 -21.78
N SER A 406 -18.12 15.52 -20.76
CA SER A 406 -18.71 16.10 -19.55
C SER A 406 -17.67 16.63 -18.57
N GLN A 407 -18.05 17.58 -17.72
CA GLN A 407 -17.23 18.06 -16.61
C GLN A 407 -17.11 16.96 -15.54
N ILE A 408 -16.05 16.15 -15.62
CA ILE A 408 -15.90 14.91 -14.86
C ILE A 408 -15.98 15.11 -13.33
N GLY A 409 -15.50 16.25 -12.82
CA GLY A 409 -15.54 16.58 -11.40
C GLY A 409 -16.96 16.81 -10.85
N ASP A 410 -17.95 17.04 -11.71
CA ASP A 410 -19.34 17.31 -11.34
C ASP A 410 -20.23 16.04 -11.39
N LEU A 411 -19.68 14.91 -11.85
CA LEU A 411 -20.39 13.65 -12.04
C LEU A 411 -20.38 12.76 -10.79
N SER A 412 -21.36 11.84 -10.69
CA SER A 412 -21.34 10.77 -9.71
C SER A 412 -20.26 9.72 -10.03
N SER A 413 -19.87 8.90 -9.04
CA SER A 413 -18.83 7.87 -9.23
C SER A 413 -19.15 6.88 -10.36
N ASP A 414 -20.42 6.49 -10.51
CA ASP A 414 -20.84 5.54 -11.55
C ASP A 414 -20.76 6.18 -12.95
N GLU A 415 -21.13 7.45 -13.07
CA GLU A 415 -21.02 8.22 -14.32
C GLU A 415 -19.55 8.44 -14.68
N VAL A 416 -18.70 8.78 -13.72
CA VAL A 416 -17.24 8.88 -13.93
C VAL A 416 -16.68 7.54 -14.42
N TYR A 417 -17.06 6.43 -13.79
CA TYR A 417 -16.58 5.11 -14.21
C TYR A 417 -17.00 4.79 -15.65
N PHE A 418 -18.26 5.08 -16.01
CA PHE A 418 -18.75 4.92 -17.37
C PHE A 418 -17.95 5.75 -18.38
N GLU A 419 -17.78 7.05 -18.12
CA GLU A 419 -17.03 7.98 -18.98
C GLU A 419 -15.59 7.51 -19.23
N LEU A 420 -14.93 6.98 -18.19
CA LEU A 420 -13.58 6.47 -18.27
C LEU A 420 -13.50 5.13 -19.02
N ALA A 421 -14.33 4.16 -18.63
CA ALA A 421 -14.24 2.78 -19.11
C ALA A 421 -14.73 2.66 -20.56
N GLN A 422 -15.84 3.31 -20.91
CA GLN A 422 -16.42 3.21 -22.24
C GLN A 422 -15.55 3.90 -23.29
N SER A 423 -15.05 5.11 -23.01
CA SER A 423 -14.17 5.83 -23.96
C SER A 423 -12.88 5.06 -24.26
N LYS A 424 -12.29 4.43 -23.25
CA LYS A 424 -11.17 3.50 -23.42
C LYS A 424 -11.55 2.33 -24.33
N ALA A 425 -12.68 1.67 -24.05
CA ALA A 425 -13.15 0.52 -24.83
C ALA A 425 -13.45 0.88 -26.29
N ASP A 426 -14.02 2.05 -26.56
CA ASP A 426 -14.30 2.55 -27.91
C ASP A 426 -13.00 2.67 -28.72
N ILE A 427 -11.98 3.31 -28.16
CA ILE A 427 -10.68 3.50 -28.83
C ILE A 427 -9.98 2.16 -29.05
N GLU A 428 -9.93 1.31 -28.02
CA GLU A 428 -9.24 0.02 -28.07
C GLU A 428 -9.91 -0.95 -29.05
N SER A 429 -11.24 -0.94 -29.12
CA SER A 429 -12.00 -1.78 -30.04
C SER A 429 -11.78 -1.41 -31.51
N HIS A 430 -11.66 -0.11 -31.83
CA HIS A 430 -11.44 0.36 -33.20
C HIS A 430 -9.96 0.28 -33.63
N LEU A 431 -9.01 0.59 -32.73
CA LEU A 431 -7.59 0.71 -33.09
C LEU A 431 -6.76 -0.52 -32.77
N LYS A 432 -7.25 -1.42 -31.91
CA LYS A 432 -6.49 -2.56 -31.38
C LYS A 432 -5.14 -2.13 -30.76
N ARG A 433 -5.14 -0.95 -30.14
CA ARG A 433 -4.01 -0.34 -29.44
C ARG A 433 -4.46 0.16 -28.06
N PRO A 434 -3.61 0.11 -27.03
CA PRO A 434 -3.99 0.55 -25.69
C PRO A 434 -4.36 2.03 -25.63
N CYS A 435 -5.46 2.35 -24.94
CA CYS A 435 -5.81 3.70 -24.50
C CYS A 435 -5.54 3.83 -23.01
N VAL A 436 -4.47 4.52 -22.63
CA VAL A 436 -3.94 4.56 -21.26
C VAL A 436 -3.78 5.97 -20.72
N PHE A 437 -4.12 7.01 -21.49
CA PHE A 437 -4.20 8.39 -21.01
C PHE A 437 -5.58 8.98 -21.24
N ILE A 438 -5.96 9.88 -20.34
CA ILE A 438 -7.12 10.75 -20.49
C ILE A 438 -6.71 12.22 -20.42
N SER A 439 -7.19 13.05 -21.33
CA SER A 439 -7.19 14.51 -21.15
C SER A 439 -8.50 14.89 -20.48
N TRP A 440 -8.47 15.75 -19.46
CA TRP A 440 -9.69 16.12 -18.73
C TRP A 440 -10.51 17.16 -19.50
N PRO A 441 -11.77 16.88 -19.88
CA PRO A 441 -12.65 17.90 -20.44
C PRO A 441 -12.71 19.13 -19.54
N PHE A 442 -12.52 20.30 -20.13
CA PHE A 442 -12.48 21.60 -19.43
C PHE A 442 -11.43 21.74 -18.32
N ASP A 443 -10.41 20.86 -18.26
CA ASP A 443 -9.49 20.76 -17.11
C ASP A 443 -10.23 20.50 -15.78
N ASN A 444 -11.46 19.97 -15.85
CA ASN A 444 -12.35 19.74 -14.73
C ASN A 444 -12.23 18.28 -14.26
N PHE A 445 -11.67 18.11 -13.07
CA PHE A 445 -11.60 16.84 -12.36
C PHE A 445 -11.59 17.10 -10.84
N SER A 446 -11.85 16.06 -10.06
CA SER A 446 -11.74 16.09 -8.59
C SER A 446 -10.69 15.11 -8.10
N ASN A 447 -10.09 15.40 -6.94
CA ASN A 447 -9.10 14.51 -6.32
C ASN A 447 -9.65 13.12 -6.01
N SER A 448 -10.98 12.98 -5.86
CA SER A 448 -11.65 11.69 -5.64
C SER A 448 -11.69 10.80 -6.89
N VAL A 449 -11.47 11.34 -8.09
CA VAL A 449 -11.49 10.58 -9.35
C VAL A 449 -10.13 9.96 -9.67
N ILE A 450 -9.02 10.59 -9.23
CA ILE A 450 -7.66 10.11 -9.51
C ILE A 450 -7.46 8.62 -9.11
N PRO A 451 -7.95 8.14 -7.95
CA PRO A 451 -7.83 6.72 -7.57
C PRO A 451 -8.60 5.74 -8.46
N LEU A 452 -9.55 6.21 -9.28
CA LEU A 452 -10.31 5.37 -10.21
C LEU A 452 -9.54 5.10 -11.51
N LEU A 453 -8.62 5.99 -11.89
CA LEU A 453 -7.86 5.85 -13.14
C LEU A 453 -7.11 4.51 -13.24
N PRO A 454 -6.31 4.09 -12.24
CA PRO A 454 -5.61 2.81 -12.32
C PRO A 454 -6.57 1.61 -12.32
N GLN A 455 -7.74 1.73 -11.68
CA GLN A 455 -8.75 0.67 -11.63
C GLN A 455 -9.37 0.41 -13.01
N VAL A 456 -9.55 1.45 -13.82
CA VAL A 456 -10.03 1.37 -15.21
C VAL A 456 -8.88 1.02 -16.19
N GLY A 457 -7.63 1.11 -15.74
CA GLY A 457 -6.45 0.82 -16.56
C GLY A 457 -5.85 2.05 -17.26
N TYR A 458 -6.17 3.26 -16.81
CA TYR A 458 -5.44 4.47 -17.19
C TYR A 458 -4.12 4.56 -16.40
N ARG A 459 -3.06 4.91 -17.11
CA ARG A 459 -1.69 5.10 -16.59
C ARG A 459 -1.37 6.56 -16.30
N GLY A 460 -2.14 7.50 -16.83
CA GLY A 460 -1.95 8.92 -16.57
C GLY A 460 -3.11 9.78 -17.04
N ALA A 461 -3.06 11.05 -16.66
CA ALA A 461 -4.06 12.03 -17.04
C ALA A 461 -3.45 13.41 -17.28
N ILE A 462 -4.04 14.14 -18.23
CA ILE A 462 -3.51 15.36 -18.82
C ILE A 462 -4.41 16.53 -18.46
N ARG A 463 -3.79 17.59 -17.94
CA ARG A 463 -4.36 18.90 -17.65
C ARG A 463 -4.36 19.75 -18.93
N TYR A 464 -5.26 20.71 -19.03
CA TYR A 464 -5.21 21.68 -20.13
C TYR A 464 -4.14 22.76 -19.95
N LYS A 465 -3.74 23.05 -18.71
CA LYS A 465 -2.83 24.16 -18.36
C LYS A 465 -1.73 23.75 -17.39
N GLY A 466 -0.81 24.68 -17.16
CA GLY A 466 0.18 24.60 -16.07
C GLY A 466 1.62 24.75 -16.51
N GLY A 467 1.90 24.83 -17.82
CA GLY A 467 3.22 25.11 -18.35
C GLY A 467 3.97 23.85 -18.81
N VAL A 468 5.28 23.87 -18.64
CA VAL A 468 6.19 22.83 -19.13
C VAL A 468 6.41 21.77 -18.05
N GLU A 469 6.48 20.50 -18.45
CA GLU A 469 6.69 19.39 -17.53
C GLU A 469 8.17 19.02 -17.35
N ASP A 470 8.57 18.84 -16.09
CA ASP A 470 9.84 18.23 -15.72
C ASP A 470 9.60 16.75 -15.41
N VAL A 471 10.11 15.88 -16.27
CA VAL A 471 9.94 14.42 -16.17
C VAL A 471 10.48 13.82 -14.87
N ARG A 472 11.31 14.57 -14.13
CA ARG A 472 11.90 14.16 -12.84
C ARG A 472 10.91 14.30 -11.67
N SER A 473 9.90 15.16 -11.84
CA SER A 473 8.98 15.56 -10.78
C SER A 473 7.52 15.56 -11.19
N MET A 474 7.23 15.32 -12.48
CA MET A 474 5.89 15.34 -13.01
C MET A 474 4.97 14.37 -12.30
N ASN A 475 3.73 14.79 -12.09
CA ASN A 475 2.66 13.91 -11.64
C ASN A 475 2.01 13.30 -12.89
N ILE A 476 2.17 11.99 -13.09
CA ILE A 476 1.64 11.29 -14.28
C ILE A 476 0.10 11.37 -14.39
N TYR A 477 -0.60 11.62 -13.28
CA TYR A 477 -2.06 11.81 -13.23
C TYR A 477 -2.50 13.28 -13.31
N ALA A 478 -1.56 14.21 -13.50
CA ALA A 478 -1.85 15.63 -13.63
C ALA A 478 -0.81 16.34 -14.52
N ILE A 479 -0.53 15.78 -15.69
CA ILE A 479 0.48 16.27 -16.64
C ILE A 479 0.01 17.60 -17.23
N LYS A 480 0.80 18.65 -17.05
CA LYS A 480 0.56 20.02 -17.52
C LYS A 480 0.86 20.16 -19.01
N ARG A 481 0.19 21.14 -19.62
CA ARG A 481 0.41 21.54 -21.01
C ARG A 481 0.64 23.05 -21.14
N VAL A 482 1.31 23.40 -22.24
CA VAL A 482 1.47 24.76 -22.75
C VAL A 482 0.32 25.03 -23.72
N GLN A 483 -0.52 26.00 -23.38
CA GLN A 483 -1.69 26.36 -24.18
C GLN A 483 -1.30 27.23 -25.36
N ILE A 484 -1.89 26.95 -26.51
CA ILE A 484 -1.83 27.83 -27.68
C ILE A 484 -3.25 28.19 -28.10
N PHE A 485 -3.54 29.50 -28.09
CA PHE A 485 -4.83 30.06 -28.50
C PHE A 485 -4.74 30.72 -29.88
N SER A 486 -5.91 31.00 -30.49
CA SER A 486 -6.02 31.67 -31.79
C SER A 486 -5.29 33.01 -31.89
N TYR A 487 -5.30 33.78 -30.79
CA TYR A 487 -4.64 35.09 -30.69
C TYR A 487 -3.15 35.00 -30.29
N THR A 488 -2.60 33.80 -30.12
CA THR A 488 -1.20 33.62 -29.77
C THR A 488 -0.34 33.90 -31.01
N SER A 489 0.47 34.96 -30.96
CA SER A 489 1.34 35.31 -32.08
C SER A 489 2.30 34.17 -32.41
N THR A 490 2.56 33.93 -33.70
CA THR A 490 3.51 32.91 -34.16
C THR A 490 4.91 33.10 -33.57
N SER A 491 5.33 34.36 -33.35
CA SER A 491 6.58 34.71 -32.67
C SER A 491 6.63 34.30 -31.18
N SER A 492 5.48 34.13 -30.53
CA SER A 492 5.40 33.82 -29.09
C SER A 492 5.45 32.32 -28.78
N TYR A 493 5.30 31.43 -29.77
CA TYR A 493 5.22 29.98 -29.54
C TYR A 493 6.47 29.41 -28.87
N ALA A 494 7.65 29.81 -29.33
CA ALA A 494 8.90 29.31 -28.77
C ALA A 494 9.17 29.85 -27.35
N ALA A 495 8.70 31.07 -27.02
CA ALA A 495 8.76 31.58 -25.65
C ALA A 495 7.81 30.84 -24.70
N LEU A 496 6.58 30.56 -25.14
CA LEU A 496 5.57 29.83 -24.35
C LEU A 496 5.99 28.40 -24.02
N MET A 497 6.71 27.76 -24.94
CA MET A 497 7.25 26.41 -24.74
C MET A 497 8.56 26.41 -23.91
N GLY A 498 9.05 27.57 -23.47
CA GLY A 498 10.32 27.68 -22.73
C GLY A 498 11.54 27.28 -23.57
N LEU A 499 11.51 27.55 -24.88
CA LEU A 499 12.58 27.19 -25.81
C LEU A 499 13.64 28.29 -25.97
N PHE A 500 13.44 29.46 -25.33
CA PHE A 500 14.35 30.60 -25.31
C PHE A 500 14.81 30.95 -23.91
#